data_AF-A0A2V2F2G3-F1
#
_entry.id   AF-A0A2V2F2G3-F1
#
_cell.length_a   1.000
_cell.length_b   1.000
_cell.length_c   1.000
_cell.angle_alpha   90.00
_cell.angle_beta   90.00
_cell.angle_gamma   90.00
#
_symmetry.space_group_name_H-M   'P 1'
#
loop_
_entity.id
_entity.type
_entity.pdbx_description
1 polymer ?
#
loop_
_entity_poly.entity_id
_entity_poly.type
_entity_poly.pdbx_seq_one_letter_code
_entity_poly.pdbx_strand_id
1 'polypeptide(L)' 'MENITEQSVDITFEEAISRLEDILKKMDNGEAALDEAMSLYKEGLNLLEICQSKLAKAQGQLQVFDGAWQKEENNG' A
#
# COMPACT_ATOMS: atom_id res chain seq x y z
N MET A 1 -32.91 -3.97 4.21
CA MET A 1 -31.79 -4.84 3.81
C MET A 1 -30.58 -4.29 4.52
N GLU A 2 -30.10 -5.04 5.51
CA GLU A 2 -29.05 -4.60 6.44
C GLU A 2 -27.70 -4.52 5.71
N ASN A 3 -26.98 -3.42 5.96
CA ASN A 3 -25.66 -3.13 5.41
C ASN A 3 -24.66 -4.19 5.88
N ILE A 4 -24.12 -4.96 4.93
CA ILE A 4 -22.92 -5.76 5.15
C ILE A 4 -21.77 -4.76 5.22
N THR A 5 -21.36 -4.42 6.44
CA THR A 5 -20.10 -3.74 6.70
C THR A 5 -18.97 -4.64 6.20
N GLU A 6 -18.46 -4.34 5.00
CA GLU A 6 -17.17 -4.84 4.53
C GLU A 6 -16.13 -4.50 5.59
N GLN A 7 -15.68 -5.53 6.32
CA GLN A 7 -14.48 -5.43 7.12
C GLN A 7 -13.32 -5.19 6.15
N SER A 8 -12.93 -3.94 5.98
CA SER A 8 -11.66 -3.59 5.33
C SER A 8 -10.55 -4.17 6.21
N VAL A 9 -10.00 -5.31 5.81
CA VAL A 9 -8.77 -5.83 6.38
C VAL A 9 -7.70 -4.76 6.14
N ASP A 10 -7.32 -4.02 7.17
CA ASP A 10 -6.26 -3.02 7.08
C ASP A 10 -4.92 -3.77 7.03
N ILE A 11 -4.50 -4.12 5.80
CA ILE A 11 -3.21 -4.73 5.53
C ILE A 11 -2.09 -3.73 5.84
N THR A 12 -0.98 -4.18 6.43
CA THR A 12 0.21 -3.34 6.66
C THR A 12 0.97 -3.05 5.37
N PHE A 13 1.94 -2.13 5.41
CA PHE A 13 2.79 -1.87 4.25
C PHE A 13 3.66 -3.10 3.92
N GLU A 14 4.21 -3.73 4.95
CA GLU A 14 5.08 -4.90 4.87
C GLU A 14 4.33 -6.12 4.30
N GLU A 15 3.08 -6.34 4.71
CA GLU A 15 2.25 -7.39 4.14
C GLU A 15 1.88 -7.10 2.68
N ALA A 16 1.53 -5.84 2.35
CA ALA A 16 1.17 -5.47 0.99
C ALA A 16 2.35 -5.63 0.02
N ILE A 17 3.55 -5.21 0.42
CA ILE A 17 4.75 -5.35 -0.41
C ILE A 17 5.17 -6.82 -0.53
N SER A 18 5.11 -7.60 0.55
CA SER A 18 5.41 -9.04 0.51
C SER A 18 4.47 -9.77 -0.44
N ARG A 19 3.17 -9.42 -0.41
CA ARG A 19 2.20 -10.03 -1.32
C ARG A 19 2.46 -9.63 -2.78
N LEU A 20 2.83 -8.37 -3.03
CA LEU A 20 3.16 -7.91 -4.37
C LEU A 20 4.37 -8.67 -4.94
N GLU A 21 5.41 -8.91 -4.13
CA GLU A 21 6.57 -9.73 -4.52
C GLU A 21 6.16 -11.17 -4.86
N ASP A 22 5.25 -11.77 -4.10
CA ASP A 22 4.75 -13.11 -4.39
C ASP A 22 3.95 -13.17 -5.69
N ILE A 23 3.16 -12.13 -5.97
CA ILE A 23 2.44 -12.00 -7.25
C ILE A 23 3.44 -11.92 -8.41
N LEU A 24 4.47 -11.08 -8.30
CA LEU A 24 5.50 -10.95 -9.34
C LEU A 24 6.20 -12.29 -9.59
N LYS A 25 6.63 -12.99 -8.53
CA LYS A 25 7.24 -14.33 -8.65
C LYS A 25 6.32 -15.32 -9.37
N LYS A 26 5.02 -15.31 -9.07
CA LYS A 26 4.05 -16.18 -9.74
C LYS A 26 3.86 -15.83 -11.22
N MET A 27 3.82 -14.55 -11.55
CA MET A 27 3.70 -14.09 -12.94
C MET A 27 4.96 -14.41 -13.76
N ASP A 28 6.15 -14.23 -13.18
CA ASP A 28 7.44 -14.50 -13.82
C ASP A 28 7.66 -15.99 -14.11
N ASN A 29 7.14 -16.87 -13.25
CA ASN A 29 7.22 -18.31 -13.47
C ASN A 29 6.41 -18.77 -14.71
N GLY A 30 5.50 -17.94 -15.22
CA GLY A 30 4.71 -18.25 -16.43
C GLY A 30 3.71 -19.40 -16.30
N GLU A 31 3.47 -19.86 -15.06
CA GLU A 31 2.60 -21.01 -14.77
C GLU A 31 1.12 -20.61 -14.58
N ALA A 32 0.83 -19.31 -14.45
CA ALA A 32 -0.53 -18.82 -14.27
C ALA A 32 -1.35 -18.93 -15.56
N ALA A 33 -2.54 -19.53 -15.46
CA ALA A 33 -3.53 -19.47 -16.53
C ALA A 33 -3.97 -18.01 -16.79
N LEU A 34 -4.49 -17.71 -17.99
CA LEU A 34 -4.87 -16.34 -18.37
C LEU A 34 -5.80 -15.66 -17.34
N ASP A 35 -6.82 -16.36 -16.87
CA ASP A 35 -7.77 -15.82 -15.88
C ASP A 35 -7.11 -15.57 -14.52
N GLU A 36 -6.15 -16.42 -14.14
CA GLU A 36 -5.36 -16.23 -12.92
C GLU A 36 -4.41 -15.04 -13.06
N ALA A 37 -3.73 -14.90 -14.20
CA ALA A 37 -2.85 -13.78 -14.49
C ALA A 37 -3.61 -12.44 -14.44
N MET A 38 -4.84 -12.40 -14.98
CA MET A 38 -5.71 -11.23 -14.90
C MET A 38 -6.10 -10.89 -13.45
N SER A 39 -6.37 -11.92 -12.64
CA SER A 39 -6.72 -11.75 -11.23
C SER A 39 -5.52 -11.25 -10.41
N LEU A 40 -4.35 -11.85 -10.60
CA LEU A 40 -3.08 -11.46 -9.99
C LEU A 40 -2.70 -10.03 -10.35
N TYR A 41 -2.89 -9.63 -11.62
CA TYR A 41 -2.64 -8.27 -12.07
C TYR A 41 -3.54 -7.25 -11.34
N LYS A 42 -4.84 -7.53 -11.26
CA LYS A 42 -5.80 -6.65 -10.55
C LYS A 42 -5.47 -6.53 -9.07
N GLU A 43 -5.10 -7.65 -8.44
CA GLU A 43 -4.66 -7.66 -7.05
C GLU A 43 -3.39 -6.80 -6.87
N GLY A 44 -2.41 -6.96 -7.75
CA GLY A 44 -1.17 -6.18 -7.73
C GLY A 44 -1.40 -4.68 -7.84
N LEU A 45 -2.34 -4.23 -8.69
CA LEU A 45 -2.70 -2.81 -8.78
C LEU A 45 -3.27 -2.26 -7.47
N ASN A 46 -4.15 -3.02 -6.81
CA ASN A 46 -4.71 -2.60 -5.51
C ASN A 46 -3.61 -2.50 -4.44
N LEU A 47 -2.74 -3.51 -4.36
CA LEU A 47 -1.61 -3.50 -3.42
C LEU A 47 -0.66 -2.33 -3.67
N LEU A 48 -0.39 -1.99 -4.94
CA LEU A 48 0.43 -0.84 -5.30
C LEU A 48 -0.19 0.48 -4.81
N GLU A 49 -1.51 0.65 -4.98
CA GLU A 49 -2.23 1.83 -4.50
C GLU A 49 -2.17 1.93 -2.96
N ILE A 50 -2.33 0.82 -2.26
CA ILE A 50 -2.21 0.75 -0.80
C ILE A 50 -0.80 1.17 -0.36
N CYS A 51 0.24 0.62 -0.99
CA CYS A 51 1.63 0.96 -0.69
C CYS A 51 1.90 2.45 -0.89
N GLN A 52 1.48 3.02 -2.03
CA GLN A 52 1.64 4.44 -2.33
C GLN A 52 0.92 5.32 -1.30
N SER A 53 -0.31 4.96 -0.93
CA SER A 53 -1.10 5.69 0.06
C SER A 53 -0.43 5.69 1.44
N LYS A 54 0.07 4.54 1.90
CA LYS A 54 0.78 4.43 3.19
C LYS A 54 2.09 5.22 3.19
N LEU A 55 2.86 5.17 2.10
CA LEU A 55 4.07 5.98 1.94
C LEU A 55 3.79 7.48 1.93
N ALA A 56 2.76 7.92 1.20
CA ALA A 56 2.36 9.33 1.17
C ALA A 56 1.95 9.83 2.55
N LYS A 57 1.22 9.01 3.32
CA LYS A 57 0.85 9.34 4.71
C LYS A 57 2.07 9.48 5.60
N ALA A 58 3.03 8.54 5.52
CA ALA A 58 4.27 8.61 6.29
C ALA A 58 5.10 9.85 5.93
N GLN A 59 5.23 10.17 4.64
CA GLN A 59 5.93 11.37 4.17
C GLN A 59 5.26 12.65 4.67
N GLY A 60 3.93 12.73 4.62
CA GLY A 60 3.18 13.87 5.15
C GLY A 60 3.40 14.08 6.64
N GLN A 61 3.48 13.00 7.42
CA GLN A 61 3.80 13.07 8.84
C GLN A 61 5.21 13.63 9.08
N LEU A 62 6.22 13.16 8.34
CA LEU A 62 7.58 13.68 8.42
C LEU A 62 7.65 15.19 8.12
N GLN A 63 6.98 15.64 7.07
CA GLN A 63 6.93 17.07 6.72
C GLN A 63 6.30 17.93 7.83
N VAL A 64 5.27 17.41 8.52
CA VAL A 64 4.66 18.11 9.67
C VAL A 64 5.65 18.20 10.83
N PHE A 65 6.39 17.13 11.12
CA PHE A 65 7.44 17.17 12.14
C PHE A 65 8.50 18.21 11.76
N ASP A 66 9.11 18.11 10.57
CA ASP A 66 10.17 19.01 10.12
C ASP A 66 9.74 20.50 10.17
N GLY A 67 8.52 20.80 9.74
CA GLY A 67 7.96 22.15 9.82
C GLY A 67 7.65 22.62 11.25
N ALA A 68 7.39 21.72 12.19
CA ALA A 68 7.21 22.05 13.60
C ALA A 68 8.56 22.38 14.26
N TRP A 69 9.59 21.57 14.01
CA TRP A 69 10.95 21.80 14.54
C TRP A 69 11.53 23.13 14.06
N GLN A 70 11.31 23.51 12.80
CA GLN A 70 11.79 24.80 12.27
C GLN A 70 11.13 26.03 12.89
N LYS A 71 9.91 25.90 13.44
CA LYS A 71 9.21 27.03 14.09
C LYS A 71 9.70 27.26 15.52
N GLU A 72 10.18 26.22 16.19
CA GLU A 72 10.69 26.33 17.57
C GLU A 72 12.11 26.94 17.59
N GLU A 73 12.96 26.67 16.60
CA GLU A 73 14.31 27.27 16.51
C GLU A 73 14.31 28.74 16.05
N ASN A 74 13.33 29.16 15.24
CA ASN A 74 13.26 30.55 14.74
C ASN A 74 12.54 31.53 15.69
N ASN A 75 12.18 31.09 16.90
CA ASN A 75 11.46 31.90 17.88
C ASN A 75 12.25 32.08 19.20
N GLY A 76 13.58 31.88 19.15
CA GLY A 76 14.53 32.08 20.25
C GLY A 76 15.60 33.12 19.93
#